data_AF-A0A3M5X9K2-F1
#
_entry.id   AF-A0A3M5X9K2-F1
#
_cell.length_a   1.000
_cell.length_b   1.000
_cell.length_c   1.000
_cell.angle_alpha   90.00
_cell.angle_beta   90.00
_cell.angle_gamma   90.00
#
_symmetry.space_group_name_H-M   'P 1'
#
loop_
_entity.id
_entity.type
_entity.pdbx_description
1 polymer ?
#
loop_
_entity_poly.entity_id
_entity_poly.type
_entity_poly.pdbx_seq_one_letter_code
_entity_poly.pdbx_strand_id
1 'polypeptide(L)'
;SFSTLNGKSAVVPVWWLFVHAMSKAATAASIAAIPCGVDLQQVRMDVNRARINDPLLAQEVADFTNDCYALARSRLFMTQPTLTKEQLNDVNWIGSRFFLQTPGYYDDGFSGFRSHSPRTRWPYDATRDAALPQTTGGGGFPTCTQWWSDASIGLRARLLEQVSPDLLSKLAQWAKFMTPNEVNDSVIRDLVSPRKQKLTQGQVYTDYGGQVGGSVMNDFTRLTATVGQAAGSLAMYPA
;
A
#
# COMPACT_ATOMS: atom_id res chain seq x y z
N SER A 1 20.29 -24.93 -45.12
CA SER A 1 20.25 -26.41 -45.11
C SER A 1 19.04 -26.83 -44.31
N PHE A 2 18.08 -27.53 -44.91
CA PHE A 2 16.89 -28.02 -44.19
C PHE A 2 17.27 -29.30 -43.45
N SER A 3 17.00 -29.38 -42.14
CA SER A 3 17.26 -30.59 -41.36
C SER A 3 16.31 -31.70 -41.81
N THR A 4 16.84 -32.70 -42.51
CA THR A 4 16.11 -33.91 -42.89
C THR A 4 16.28 -34.96 -41.80
N LEU A 5 15.18 -35.50 -41.27
CA LEU A 5 15.22 -36.67 -40.39
C LEU A 5 14.85 -37.90 -41.24
N ASN A 6 15.77 -38.86 -41.35
CA ASN A 6 15.57 -40.09 -42.12
C ASN A 6 15.12 -39.88 -43.59
N GLY A 7 15.75 -38.93 -44.29
CA GLY A 7 15.47 -38.65 -45.71
C GLY A 7 14.13 -37.96 -46.00
N LYS A 8 13.31 -37.66 -44.98
CA LYS A 8 12.08 -36.88 -45.14
C LYS A 8 12.29 -35.44 -44.67
N SER A 9 11.84 -34.50 -45.51
CA SER A 9 11.77 -33.09 -45.16
C SER A 9 10.45 -32.82 -44.44
N ALA A 10 10.49 -32.10 -43.32
CA ALA A 10 9.29 -31.69 -42.61
C ALA A 10 8.56 -30.62 -43.43
N VAL A 11 7.48 -31.03 -44.11
CA VAL A 11 6.60 -30.10 -44.84
C VAL A 11 5.62 -29.52 -43.84
N VAL A 12 5.74 -28.22 -43.61
CA VAL A 12 4.91 -27.48 -42.65
C VAL A 12 3.83 -26.73 -43.43
N PRO A 13 2.53 -26.87 -43.08
CA PRO A 13 1.47 -26.14 -43.75
C PRO A 13 1.63 -24.62 -43.63
N VAL A 14 1.22 -23.88 -44.67
CA VAL A 14 1.31 -22.40 -44.69
C VAL A 14 0.55 -21.77 -43.53
N TRP A 15 -0.65 -22.27 -43.20
CA TRP A 15 -1.44 -21.78 -42.07
C TRP A 15 -0.73 -21.98 -40.73
N TRP A 16 0.02 -23.09 -40.59
CA TRP A 16 0.80 -23.35 -39.37
C TRP A 16 1.95 -22.36 -39.24
N LEU A 17 2.63 -22.01 -40.35
CA LEU A 17 3.67 -20.99 -40.35
C LEU A 17 3.11 -19.61 -39.95
N PHE A 18 1.92 -19.27 -40.42
CA PHE A 18 1.24 -18.04 -40.03
C PHE A 18 0.94 -18.01 -38.52
N VAL A 19 0.29 -19.05 -38.00
CA VAL A 19 -0.03 -19.16 -36.56
C VAL A 19 1.25 -19.15 -35.73
N HIS A 20 2.29 -19.88 -36.15
CA HIS A 20 3.59 -19.91 -35.46
C HIS A 20 4.27 -18.54 -35.45
N ALA A 21 4.22 -17.81 -36.55
CA ALA A 21 4.74 -16.46 -36.64
C ALA A 21 3.97 -15.50 -35.72
N MET A 22 2.63 -15.57 -35.68
CA MET A 22 1.82 -14.80 -34.73
C MET A 22 2.13 -15.15 -33.27
N SER A 23 2.23 -16.43 -32.93
CA SER A 23 2.58 -16.88 -31.58
C SER A 23 3.96 -16.39 -31.15
N LYS A 24 4.94 -16.41 -32.06
CA LYS A 24 6.27 -15.84 -31.82
C LYS A 24 6.22 -14.33 -31.66
N ALA A 25 5.41 -13.62 -32.46
CA ALA A 25 5.24 -12.18 -32.33
C ALA A 25 4.59 -11.79 -31.01
N ALA A 26 3.54 -12.49 -30.59
CA ALA A 26 2.88 -12.29 -29.30
C ALA A 26 3.83 -12.55 -28.12
N THR A 27 4.63 -13.63 -28.20
CA THR A 27 5.62 -13.95 -27.17
C THR A 27 6.72 -12.88 -27.12
N ALA A 28 7.24 -12.45 -28.28
CA ALA A 28 8.26 -11.42 -28.36
C ALA A 28 7.76 -10.05 -27.86
N ALA A 29 6.53 -9.68 -28.22
CA ALA A 29 5.86 -8.47 -27.72
C ALA A 29 5.66 -8.54 -26.20
N SER A 30 5.27 -9.71 -25.68
CA SER A 30 5.14 -9.90 -24.22
C SER A 30 6.47 -9.74 -23.50
N ILE A 31 7.56 -10.31 -24.03
CA ILE A 31 8.90 -10.15 -23.46
C ILE A 31 9.36 -8.68 -23.52
N ALA A 32 9.12 -8.00 -24.65
CA ALA A 32 9.46 -6.59 -24.82
C ALA A 32 8.62 -5.65 -23.92
N ALA A 33 7.42 -6.07 -23.52
CA ALA A 33 6.57 -5.34 -22.59
C ALA A 33 6.98 -5.51 -21.12
N ILE A 34 7.82 -6.49 -20.78
CA ILE A 34 8.41 -6.60 -19.44
C ILE A 34 9.42 -5.45 -19.30
N PRO A 35 9.25 -4.54 -18.33
CA PRO A 35 10.14 -3.41 -18.18
C PRO A 35 11.55 -3.89 -17.78
N CYS A 36 12.49 -3.90 -18.72
CA CYS A 36 13.91 -4.24 -18.50
C CYS A 36 14.68 -3.22 -17.64
N GLY A 37 14.03 -2.15 -17.18
CA GLY A 37 14.67 -0.97 -16.58
C GLY A 37 14.85 -1.01 -15.06
N VAL A 38 14.13 -1.87 -14.33
CA VAL A 38 14.21 -1.98 -12.86
C VAL A 38 14.24 -3.44 -12.46
N ASP A 39 15.29 -3.86 -11.74
CA ASP A 39 15.37 -5.19 -11.16
C ASP A 39 14.31 -5.34 -10.05
N LEU A 40 13.22 -6.05 -10.37
CA LEU A 40 12.10 -6.29 -9.46
C LEU A 40 12.53 -7.08 -8.22
N GLN A 41 13.55 -7.93 -8.34
CA GLN A 41 14.07 -8.68 -7.19
C GLN A 41 14.79 -7.72 -6.25
N GLN A 42 15.60 -6.81 -6.79
CA GLN A 42 16.27 -5.79 -5.99
C GLN A 42 15.26 -4.85 -5.33
N VAL A 43 14.28 -4.32 -6.06
CA VAL A 43 13.22 -3.47 -5.49
C VAL A 43 12.46 -4.20 -4.40
N ARG A 44 12.15 -5.50 -4.59
CA ARG A 44 11.53 -6.33 -3.56
C ARG A 44 12.42 -6.49 -2.32
N MET A 45 13.73 -6.67 -2.49
CA MET A 45 14.67 -6.73 -1.37
C MET A 45 14.75 -5.39 -0.63
N ASP A 46 14.77 -4.27 -1.35
CA ASP A 46 14.84 -2.93 -0.76
C ASP A 46 13.55 -2.58 0.00
N VAL A 47 12.37 -2.90 -0.56
CA VAL A 47 11.07 -2.81 0.15
C VAL A 47 11.03 -3.75 1.35
N ASN A 48 11.61 -4.95 1.23
CA ASN A 48 11.70 -5.89 2.35
C ASN A 48 12.58 -5.38 3.50
N ARG A 49 13.65 -4.65 3.18
CA ARG A 49 14.58 -4.03 4.13
C ARG A 49 14.07 -2.71 4.70
N ALA A 50 13.23 -1.98 3.97
CA ALA A 50 12.60 -0.75 4.44
C ALA A 50 11.81 -1.04 5.72
N ARG A 51 12.18 -0.31 6.78
CA ARG A 51 11.62 -0.45 8.13
C ARG A 51 11.67 0.91 8.83
N ILE A 52 10.82 1.06 9.83
CA ILE A 52 10.87 2.22 10.72
C ILE A 52 12.14 2.04 11.57
N ASN A 53 13.15 2.88 11.35
CA ASN A 53 14.43 2.76 12.06
C ASN A 53 14.36 3.43 13.44
N ASP A 54 13.51 4.44 13.60
CA ASP A 54 13.29 5.12 14.88
C ASP A 54 12.28 4.34 15.76
N PRO A 55 12.70 3.79 16.91
CA PRO A 55 11.81 3.05 17.80
C PRO A 55 10.69 3.93 18.38
N LEU A 56 10.92 5.24 18.56
CA LEU A 56 9.88 6.16 19.03
C LEU A 56 8.80 6.37 17.97
N LEU A 57 9.19 6.45 16.70
CA LEU A 57 8.24 6.54 15.59
C LEU A 57 7.44 5.24 15.43
N ALA A 58 8.07 4.08 15.62
CA ALA A 58 7.38 2.80 15.60
C ALA A 58 6.34 2.69 16.72
N GLN A 59 6.69 3.13 17.93
CA GLN A 59 5.75 3.23 19.04
C GLN A 59 4.61 4.21 18.74
N GLU A 60 4.92 5.36 18.15
CA GLU A 60 3.91 6.35 17.78
C GLU A 60 2.92 5.81 16.74
N VAL A 61 3.39 4.99 15.79
CA VAL A 61 2.49 4.26 14.88
C VAL A 61 1.60 3.28 15.65
N ALA A 62 2.14 2.56 16.63
CA ALA A 62 1.35 1.65 17.44
C ALA A 62 0.27 2.39 18.24
N ASP A 63 0.63 3.51 18.87
CA ASP A 63 -0.32 4.37 19.58
C ASP A 63 -1.41 4.87 18.63
N PHE A 64 -1.05 5.35 17.42
CA PHE A 64 -2.02 5.83 16.45
C PHE A 64 -2.98 4.72 16.04
N THR A 65 -2.44 3.52 15.89
CA THR A 65 -3.24 2.36 15.50
C THR A 65 -4.24 1.98 16.60
N ASN A 66 -3.87 2.12 17.87
CA ASN A 66 -4.76 1.84 19.00
C ASN A 66 -5.77 2.97 19.24
N ASP A 67 -5.30 4.21 19.29
CA ASP A 67 -6.12 5.38 19.68
C ASP A 67 -7.06 5.83 18.56
N CYS A 68 -6.62 5.73 17.29
CA CYS A 68 -7.40 6.20 16.15
C CYS A 68 -8.00 5.03 15.37
N TYR A 69 -7.15 4.16 14.83
CA TYR A 69 -7.59 3.16 13.86
C TYR A 69 -8.50 2.08 14.47
N ALA A 70 -8.19 1.58 15.66
CA ALA A 70 -8.99 0.56 16.32
C ALA A 70 -10.41 1.08 16.65
N LEU A 71 -10.52 2.33 17.10
CA LEU A 71 -11.81 2.97 17.37
C LEU A 71 -12.60 3.26 16.09
N ALA A 72 -11.94 3.77 15.04
CA ALA A 72 -12.57 3.98 13.75
C ALA A 72 -13.09 2.67 13.15
N ARG A 73 -12.29 1.61 13.25
CA ARG A 73 -12.66 0.28 12.75
C ARG A 73 -13.79 -0.35 13.56
N SER A 74 -13.79 -0.21 14.89
CA SER A 74 -14.89 -0.72 15.72
C SER A 74 -16.20 0.01 15.38
N ARG A 75 -16.16 1.33 15.21
CA ARG A 75 -17.32 2.12 14.76
C ARG A 75 -17.82 1.70 13.38
N LEU A 76 -16.91 1.45 12.42
CA LEU A 76 -17.28 0.94 11.10
C LEU A 76 -18.00 -0.41 11.20
N PHE A 77 -17.49 -1.29 12.07
CA PHE A 77 -18.08 -2.62 12.29
C PHE A 77 -19.45 -2.56 12.96
N MET A 78 -19.69 -1.56 13.82
CA MET A 78 -20.99 -1.35 14.47
C MET A 78 -22.02 -0.70 13.53
N THR A 79 -21.59 0.28 12.74
CA THR A 79 -22.48 1.06 11.86
C THR A 79 -22.80 0.35 10.55
N GLN A 80 -21.92 -0.54 10.07
CA GLN A 80 -22.08 -1.34 8.85
C GLN A 80 -22.61 -0.54 7.64
N PRO A 81 -21.98 0.59 7.26
CA PRO A 81 -22.39 1.34 6.10
C PRO A 81 -22.14 0.52 4.82
N THR A 82 -22.92 0.78 3.78
CA THR A 82 -22.67 0.20 2.46
C THR A 82 -21.40 0.80 1.85
N LEU A 83 -20.36 -0.02 1.68
CA LEU A 83 -19.08 0.38 1.12
C LEU A 83 -18.89 -0.16 -0.30
N THR A 84 -18.24 0.63 -1.16
CA THR A 84 -17.75 0.12 -2.45
C THR A 84 -16.54 -0.79 -2.26
N LYS A 85 -16.16 -1.53 -3.31
CA LYS A 85 -14.98 -2.41 -3.27
C LYS A 85 -13.69 -1.64 -2.99
N GLU A 86 -13.58 -0.43 -3.50
CA GLU A 86 -12.45 0.48 -3.30
C GLU A 86 -12.39 0.93 -1.84
N GLN A 87 -13.53 1.32 -1.27
CA GLN A 87 -13.63 1.71 0.12
C GLN A 87 -13.31 0.55 1.08
N LEU A 88 -13.77 -0.67 0.76
CA LEU A 88 -13.42 -1.87 1.53
C LEU A 88 -11.90 -2.12 1.58
N ASN A 89 -11.17 -1.84 0.49
CA ASN A 89 -9.71 -1.95 0.47
C ASN A 89 -9.02 -0.81 1.23
N ASP A 90 -9.62 0.38 1.20
CA ASP A 90 -9.11 1.59 1.83
C ASP A 90 -9.23 1.56 3.36
N VAL A 91 -10.30 0.99 3.93
CA VAL A 91 -10.48 0.90 5.40
C VAL A 91 -9.53 -0.11 6.09
N ASN A 92 -8.82 -0.93 5.31
CA ASN A 92 -7.94 -1.99 5.80
C ASN A 92 -6.51 -1.51 6.15
N TRP A 93 -6.33 -0.23 6.51
CA TRP A 93 -5.05 0.30 7.03
C TRP A 93 -5.24 1.66 7.73
N ILE A 94 -4.23 2.09 8.51
CA ILE A 94 -4.32 3.26 9.40
C ILE A 94 -4.51 4.59 8.69
N GLY A 95 -3.99 4.76 7.48
CA GLY A 95 -4.09 6.00 6.71
C GLY A 95 -5.30 6.06 5.78
N SER A 96 -6.33 5.24 6.02
CA SER A 96 -7.55 5.19 5.21
C SER A 96 -8.10 6.59 4.90
N ARG A 97 -8.28 6.88 3.60
CA ARG A 97 -8.92 8.12 3.15
C ARG A 97 -10.37 8.17 3.59
N PHE A 98 -11.06 7.03 3.62
CA PHE A 98 -12.41 6.92 4.13
C PHE A 98 -12.50 7.39 5.59
N PHE A 99 -11.60 6.94 6.46
CA PHE A 99 -11.59 7.40 7.87
C PHE A 99 -11.15 8.86 8.03
N LEU A 100 -10.28 9.37 7.16
CA LEU A 100 -9.85 10.77 7.15
C LEU A 100 -10.92 11.74 6.64
N GLN A 101 -11.78 11.31 5.72
CA GLN A 101 -12.74 12.18 5.02
C GLN A 101 -14.19 12.00 5.50
N THR A 102 -14.49 10.90 6.17
CA THR A 102 -15.85 10.60 6.62
C THR A 102 -16.06 11.12 8.04
N PRO A 103 -17.03 12.02 8.26
CA PRO A 103 -17.35 12.52 9.59
C PRO A 103 -17.67 11.41 10.58
N GLY A 104 -17.14 11.52 11.81
CA GLY A 104 -17.35 10.54 12.87
C GLY A 104 -16.29 9.42 12.92
N TYR A 105 -15.26 9.48 12.08
CA TYR A 105 -14.09 8.61 12.21
C TYR A 105 -12.89 9.42 12.72
N TYR A 106 -11.88 9.67 11.89
CA TYR A 106 -10.76 10.51 12.31
C TYR A 106 -11.13 11.99 12.31
N ASP A 107 -11.99 12.38 11.38
CA ASP A 107 -12.53 13.72 11.30
C ASP A 107 -13.88 13.77 12.00
N ASP A 108 -13.94 14.31 13.21
CA ASP A 108 -15.23 14.68 13.81
C ASP A 108 -15.22 16.02 14.56
N GLY A 109 -14.15 16.81 14.39
CA GLY A 109 -13.93 18.06 15.11
C GLY A 109 -13.48 17.84 16.56
N PHE A 110 -14.03 18.62 17.50
CA PHE A 110 -13.62 18.60 18.91
C PHE A 110 -14.14 17.41 19.72
N SER A 111 -15.02 16.57 19.16
CA SER A 111 -15.42 15.28 19.76
C SER A 111 -14.53 14.11 19.30
N GLY A 112 -13.48 14.43 18.52
CA GLY A 112 -12.72 13.50 17.69
C GLY A 112 -12.08 12.41 18.48
N PHE A 113 -11.95 11.24 17.84
CA PHE A 113 -10.83 10.37 18.16
C PHE A 113 -9.54 11.20 18.12
N ARG A 114 -8.71 11.00 19.12
CA ARG A 114 -7.50 11.78 19.37
C ARG A 114 -6.48 10.90 20.05
N SER A 115 -5.25 11.39 20.12
CA SER A 115 -4.24 10.77 20.96
C SER A 115 -4.73 10.69 22.41
N HIS A 116 -4.66 9.51 23.04
CA HIS A 116 -5.04 9.35 24.45
C HIS A 116 -3.94 9.84 25.39
N SER A 117 -2.68 9.74 24.95
CA SER A 117 -1.52 10.26 25.67
C SER A 117 -1.07 11.61 25.12
N PRO A 118 -0.52 12.51 25.97
CA PRO A 118 0.00 13.79 25.54
C PRO A 118 1.24 13.59 24.66
N ARG A 119 1.30 14.30 23.53
CA ARG A 119 2.41 14.20 22.59
C ARG A 119 3.27 15.45 22.63
N THR A 120 4.55 15.30 22.94
CA THR A 120 5.50 16.41 23.07
C THR A 120 5.66 17.26 21.80
N ARG A 121 5.52 16.65 20.61
CA ARG A 121 5.57 17.37 19.32
C ARG A 121 4.34 18.22 19.04
N TRP A 122 3.25 17.98 19.77
CA TRP A 122 1.99 18.70 19.63
C TRP A 122 1.85 19.62 20.82
N PRO A 123 1.87 20.96 20.64
CA PRO A 123 1.63 21.85 21.76
C PRO A 123 0.21 21.66 22.30
N TYR A 124 0.07 21.82 23.61
CA TYR A 124 -1.23 21.89 24.26
C TYR A 124 -2.04 23.07 23.72
N ASP A 125 -3.26 22.80 23.27
CA ASP A 125 -4.16 23.80 22.71
C ASP A 125 -5.35 23.97 23.67
N ALA A 126 -5.52 25.17 24.23
CA ALA A 126 -6.54 25.43 25.25
C ALA A 126 -8.00 25.32 24.72
N THR A 127 -8.21 25.31 23.40
CA THR A 127 -9.52 25.11 22.79
C THR A 127 -9.78 23.64 22.47
N ARG A 128 -8.79 22.93 21.92
CA ARG A 128 -8.87 21.50 21.59
C ARG A 128 -8.80 20.59 22.81
N ASP A 129 -7.90 20.94 23.74
CA ASP A 129 -7.50 20.13 24.88
C ASP A 129 -8.12 20.64 26.20
N ALA A 130 -9.10 21.56 26.14
CA ALA A 130 -9.69 22.26 27.28
C ALA A 130 -10.12 21.34 28.45
N ALA A 131 -10.56 20.11 28.14
CA ALA A 131 -11.02 19.12 29.10
C ALA A 131 -9.96 18.07 29.48
N LEU A 132 -8.70 18.25 29.03
CA LEU A 132 -7.62 17.29 29.18
C LEU A 132 -6.49 17.84 30.04
N PRO A 133 -5.76 16.98 30.77
CA PRO A 133 -4.71 17.41 31.68
C PRO A 133 -3.56 18.05 30.92
N GLN A 134 -3.21 19.28 31.31
CA GLN A 134 -2.00 19.94 30.84
C GLN A 134 -0.79 19.35 31.56
N THR A 135 0.07 18.65 30.82
CA THR A 135 1.29 18.07 31.39
C THR A 135 2.43 19.10 31.47
N THR A 136 3.36 18.90 32.40
CA THR A 136 4.54 19.77 32.59
C THR A 136 5.40 19.88 31.33
N GLY A 137 5.32 18.88 30.44
CA GLY A 137 6.03 18.87 29.15
C GLY A 137 5.32 19.64 28.03
N GLY A 138 4.18 20.27 28.29
CA GLY A 138 3.44 21.09 27.31
C GLY A 138 2.83 20.31 26.13
N GLY A 139 2.83 18.97 26.20
CA GLY A 139 2.27 18.10 25.17
C GLY A 139 0.74 18.12 25.17
N GLY A 140 0.17 18.23 23.97
CA GLY A 140 -1.25 18.25 23.69
C GLY A 140 -1.78 16.94 23.12
N PHE A 141 -3.07 16.94 22.79
CA PHE A 141 -3.82 15.77 22.36
C PHE A 141 -4.37 15.98 20.95
N PRO A 142 -3.54 15.86 19.89
CA PRO A 142 -3.98 16.11 18.53
C PRO A 142 -5.12 15.17 18.13
N THR A 143 -6.05 15.69 17.32
CA THR A 143 -7.07 14.86 16.67
C THR A 143 -6.40 13.89 15.71
N CYS A 144 -7.05 12.75 15.42
CA CYS A 144 -6.48 11.74 14.52
C CYS A 144 -6.17 12.30 13.12
N THR A 145 -6.98 13.22 12.61
CA THR A 145 -6.71 13.93 11.35
C THR A 145 -5.47 14.79 11.41
N GLN A 146 -5.33 15.64 12.44
CA GLN A 146 -4.14 16.47 12.65
C GLN A 146 -2.90 15.60 12.79
N TRP A 147 -2.97 14.59 13.65
CA TRP A 147 -1.86 13.71 13.95
C TRP A 147 -1.38 12.94 12.72
N TRP A 148 -2.30 12.48 11.86
CA TRP A 148 -1.92 11.79 10.62
C TRP A 148 -1.41 12.75 9.54
N SER A 149 -2.15 13.83 9.28
CA SER A 149 -2.11 14.56 8.01
C SER A 149 -1.31 15.85 8.02
N ASP A 150 -0.85 16.31 9.18
CA ASP A 150 -0.03 17.52 9.26
C ASP A 150 1.24 17.39 8.40
N ALA A 151 1.53 18.43 7.61
CA ALA A 151 2.61 18.39 6.62
C ALA A 151 4.01 18.41 7.25
N SER A 152 4.15 18.89 8.48
CA SER A 152 5.43 19.13 9.14
C SER A 152 5.73 18.14 10.26
N ILE A 153 4.76 17.89 11.14
CA ILE A 153 4.91 17.04 12.33
C ILE A 153 4.01 15.80 12.27
N GLY A 154 3.17 15.69 11.23
CA GLY A 154 2.25 14.59 11.05
C GLY A 154 2.95 13.25 10.85
N LEU A 155 2.25 12.19 11.23
CA LEU A 155 2.76 10.82 11.18
C LEU A 155 3.04 10.39 9.74
N ARG A 156 2.17 10.77 8.79
CA ARG A 156 2.35 10.43 7.36
C ARG A 156 3.64 11.02 6.79
N ALA A 157 3.91 12.29 7.04
CA ALA A 157 5.11 12.98 6.56
C ALA A 157 6.38 12.32 7.11
N ARG A 158 6.43 12.07 8.42
CA ARG A 158 7.58 11.43 9.07
C ARG A 158 7.79 9.97 8.67
N LEU A 159 6.72 9.24 8.34
CA LEU A 159 6.84 7.89 7.80
C LEU A 159 7.45 7.89 6.40
N LEU A 160 7.17 8.90 5.57
CA LEU A 160 7.80 9.05 4.27
C LEU A 160 9.29 9.38 4.39
N GLU A 161 9.70 10.14 5.40
CA GLU A 161 11.12 10.43 5.67
C GLU A 161 11.92 9.18 6.06
N GLN A 162 11.29 8.12 6.57
CA GLN A 162 11.96 6.84 6.84
C GLN A 162 12.29 6.05 5.57
N VAL A 163 11.71 6.42 4.43
CA VAL A 163 11.90 5.74 3.16
C VAL A 163 12.90 6.53 2.32
N SER A 164 13.91 5.85 1.77
CA SER A 164 14.92 6.52 0.95
C SER A 164 14.26 7.20 -0.28
N PRO A 165 14.62 8.46 -0.63
CA PRO A 165 14.09 9.15 -1.80
C PRO A 165 14.35 8.40 -3.11
N ASP A 166 15.48 7.70 -3.20
CA ASP A 166 15.83 6.84 -4.33
C ASP A 166 14.83 5.69 -4.50
N LEU A 167 14.43 4.99 -3.42
CA LEU A 167 13.40 3.95 -3.46
C LEU A 167 12.04 4.52 -3.88
N LEU A 168 11.64 5.68 -3.36
CA LEU A 168 10.40 6.34 -3.76
C LEU A 168 10.41 6.68 -5.25
N SER A 169 11.53 7.19 -5.78
CA SER A 169 11.67 7.50 -7.20
C SER A 169 11.61 6.25 -8.09
N LYS A 170 12.27 5.15 -7.67
CA LYS A 170 12.24 3.86 -8.36
C LYS A 170 10.84 3.27 -8.38
N LEU A 171 10.12 3.34 -7.25
CA LEU A 171 8.74 2.87 -7.14
C LEU A 171 7.79 3.74 -7.98
N ALA A 172 7.95 5.06 -7.98
CA ALA A 172 7.15 5.95 -8.82
C ALA A 172 7.40 5.70 -10.32
N GLN A 173 8.66 5.47 -10.72
CA GLN A 173 9.01 5.14 -12.10
C GLN A 173 8.46 3.78 -12.54
N TRP A 174 8.32 2.85 -11.61
CA TRP A 174 7.75 1.53 -11.87
C TRP A 174 6.21 1.53 -11.83
N ALA A 175 5.61 2.34 -10.96
CA ALA A 175 4.17 2.46 -10.76
C ALA A 175 3.56 3.63 -11.56
N LYS A 176 3.93 3.80 -12.84
CA LYS A 176 3.40 4.88 -13.71
C LYS A 176 1.89 4.85 -13.91
N PHE A 177 1.24 3.74 -13.55
CA PHE A 177 -0.21 3.57 -13.56
C PHE A 177 -0.91 4.10 -12.30
N MET A 178 -0.15 4.51 -11.28
CA MET A 178 -0.64 5.07 -10.02
C MET A 178 -0.24 6.54 -9.90
N THR A 179 -1.01 7.30 -9.12
CA THR A 179 -0.64 8.67 -8.75
C THR A 179 0.48 8.67 -7.69
N PRO A 180 1.28 9.75 -7.58
CA PRO A 180 2.32 9.83 -6.55
C PRO A 180 1.82 9.62 -5.12
N ASN A 181 0.59 10.07 -4.82
CA ASN A 181 -0.01 9.87 -3.51
C ASN A 181 -0.36 8.40 -3.24
N GLU A 182 -0.86 7.68 -4.25
CA GLU A 182 -1.15 6.25 -4.12
C GLU A 182 0.12 5.42 -3.94
N VAL A 183 1.20 5.80 -4.64
CA VAL A 183 2.52 5.18 -4.43
C VAL A 183 2.98 5.41 -2.99
N ASN A 184 2.95 6.66 -2.50
CA ASN A 184 3.33 7.00 -1.14
C ASN A 184 2.50 6.24 -0.09
N ASP A 185 1.18 6.21 -0.24
CA ASP A 185 0.28 5.54 0.70
C ASP A 185 0.49 4.03 0.70
N SER A 186 0.76 3.41 -0.46
CA SER A 186 1.08 1.98 -0.54
C SER A 186 2.43 1.61 0.11
N VAL A 187 3.43 2.50 0.01
CA VAL A 187 4.72 2.35 0.67
C VAL A 187 4.57 2.48 2.18
N ILE A 188 3.85 3.51 2.64
CA ILE A 188 3.56 3.70 4.06
C ILE A 188 2.78 2.51 4.59
N ARG A 189 1.78 2.01 3.84
CA ARG A 189 0.98 0.83 4.21
C ARG A 189 1.83 -0.42 4.40
N ASP A 190 2.83 -0.66 3.55
CA ASP A 190 3.78 -1.76 3.74
C ASP A 190 4.64 -1.52 4.99
N LEU A 191 5.14 -0.30 5.18
CA LEU A 191 6.03 0.10 6.27
C LEU A 191 5.38 -0.03 7.66
N VAL A 192 4.14 0.42 7.79
CA VAL A 192 3.34 0.35 9.04
C VAL A 192 2.63 -1.00 9.20
N SER A 193 2.81 -1.93 8.26
CA SER A 193 2.14 -3.21 8.35
C SER A 193 2.62 -4.02 9.57
N PRO A 194 1.72 -4.72 10.26
CA PRO A 194 2.06 -5.52 11.44
C PRO A 194 3.14 -6.56 11.17
N ARG A 195 3.27 -7.04 9.93
CA ARG A 195 4.28 -8.02 9.54
C ARG A 195 5.70 -7.48 9.66
N LYS A 196 5.92 -6.20 9.34
CA LYS A 196 7.22 -5.53 9.49
C LYS A 196 7.54 -5.25 10.97
N GLN A 197 6.51 -4.96 11.77
CA GLN A 197 6.65 -4.64 13.19
C GLN A 197 6.83 -5.88 14.09
N LYS A 198 6.16 -7.00 13.80
CA LYS A 198 6.27 -8.26 14.57
C LYS A 198 7.70 -8.82 14.62
N LEU A 199 8.49 -8.60 13.57
CA LEU A 199 9.87 -9.05 13.48
C LEU A 199 10.82 -8.30 14.42
N THR A 200 10.42 -7.14 14.95
CA THR A 200 11.32 -6.24 15.71
C THR A 200 10.97 -6.08 17.18
N GLN A 201 9.72 -6.23 17.61
CA GLN A 201 9.33 -5.85 18.99
C GLN A 201 8.54 -6.89 19.80
N GLY A 202 8.32 -8.12 19.32
CA GLY A 202 7.65 -9.18 20.08
C GLY A 202 6.18 -8.92 20.46
N GLN A 203 5.67 -7.71 20.21
CA GLN A 203 4.27 -7.33 20.36
C GLN A 203 3.49 -7.74 19.11
N VAL A 204 2.44 -8.54 19.30
CA VAL A 204 1.62 -9.06 18.23
C VAL A 204 0.53 -8.04 17.91
N TYR A 205 0.76 -7.17 16.92
CA TYR A 205 -0.34 -6.38 16.37
C TYR A 205 -1.22 -7.29 15.48
N THR A 206 -2.54 -7.28 15.67
CA THR A 206 -3.47 -8.03 14.82
C THR A 206 -3.44 -7.44 13.42
N ASP A 207 -3.23 -8.29 12.40
CA ASP A 207 -3.19 -7.84 11.00
C ASP A 207 -4.48 -7.09 10.65
N TYR A 208 -4.44 -6.13 9.72
CA TYR A 208 -5.52 -5.20 9.42
C TYR A 208 -6.73 -5.84 8.70
N GLY A 209 -7.14 -7.06 9.05
CA GLY A 209 -8.39 -7.69 8.57
C GLY A 209 -8.20 -8.89 7.66
N GLY A 210 -7.13 -9.68 7.82
CA GLY A 210 -6.97 -10.98 7.18
C GLY A 210 -6.68 -10.95 5.67
N GLN A 211 -6.78 -9.80 5.00
CA GLN A 211 -6.27 -9.61 3.64
C GLN A 211 -4.84 -9.06 3.69
N VAL A 212 -3.97 -9.65 2.87
CA VAL A 212 -2.59 -9.18 2.68
C VAL A 212 -2.64 -7.69 2.34
N GLY A 213 -2.04 -6.84 3.18
CA GLY A 213 -1.95 -5.40 2.92
C GLY A 213 -1.42 -5.13 1.51
N GLY A 214 -1.95 -4.08 0.88
CA GLY A 214 -1.51 -3.66 -0.45
C GLY A 214 -0.10 -3.06 -0.37
N SER A 215 0.82 -3.60 -1.17
CA SER A 215 2.08 -2.96 -1.54
C SER A 215 2.03 -2.69 -3.05
N VAL A 216 2.86 -1.76 -3.54
CA VAL A 216 2.97 -1.48 -4.98
C VAL A 216 3.12 -2.77 -5.80
N MET A 217 3.88 -3.73 -5.25
CA MET A 217 4.13 -5.02 -5.89
C MET A 217 2.89 -5.93 -5.95
N ASN A 218 2.08 -5.96 -4.89
CA ASN A 218 0.83 -6.70 -4.87
C ASN A 218 -0.19 -6.12 -5.86
N ASP A 219 -0.27 -4.79 -5.96
CA ASP A 219 -1.22 -4.12 -6.84
C ASP A 219 -0.88 -4.31 -8.32
N PHE A 220 0.41 -4.24 -8.67
CA PHE A 220 0.87 -4.59 -10.02
C PHE A 220 0.66 -6.07 -10.34
N THR A 221 0.94 -6.97 -9.39
CA THR A 221 0.73 -8.41 -9.58
C THR A 221 -0.74 -8.71 -9.83
N ARG A 222 -1.65 -8.03 -9.12
CA ARG A 222 -3.09 -8.11 -9.39
C ARG A 222 -3.45 -7.59 -10.78
N LEU A 223 -2.89 -6.46 -11.21
CA LEU A 223 -3.17 -5.88 -12.52
C LEU A 223 -2.68 -6.81 -13.65
N THR A 224 -1.45 -7.30 -13.54
CA THR A 224 -0.85 -8.25 -14.48
C THR A 224 -1.62 -9.57 -14.52
N ALA A 225 -2.01 -10.10 -13.35
CA ALA A 225 -2.82 -11.32 -13.28
C ALA A 225 -4.19 -11.13 -13.94
N THR A 226 -4.81 -9.95 -13.78
CA THR A 226 -6.12 -9.65 -14.39
C THR A 226 -6.00 -9.56 -15.92
N VAL A 227 -4.99 -8.88 -16.44
CA VAL A 227 -4.72 -8.81 -17.88
C VAL A 227 -4.36 -10.18 -18.45
N GLY A 228 -3.53 -10.96 -17.75
CA GLY A 228 -3.16 -12.31 -18.15
C GLY A 228 -4.36 -13.27 -18.20
N GLN A 229 -5.27 -13.20 -17.23
CA GLN A 229 -6.50 -14.00 -17.24
C GLN A 229 -7.47 -13.56 -18.34
N ALA A 230 -7.61 -12.25 -18.61
CA ALA A 230 -8.43 -11.74 -19.70
C ALA A 230 -7.89 -12.11 -21.08
N ALA A 231 -6.56 -12.06 -21.27
CA ALA A 231 -5.93 -12.51 -22.51
C ALA A 231 -6.08 -14.04 -22.68
N GLY A 232 -5.93 -14.80 -21.60
CA GLY A 232 -6.12 -16.24 -21.59
C GLY A 232 -7.57 -16.66 -21.89
N SER A 233 -8.57 -15.91 -21.40
CA SER A 233 -9.98 -16.20 -21.68
C SER A 233 -10.36 -15.89 -23.12
N LEU A 234 -9.81 -14.84 -23.74
CA LEU A 234 -10.00 -14.55 -25.16
C LEU A 234 -9.37 -15.61 -26.07
N ALA A 235 -8.28 -16.25 -25.63
CA ALA A 235 -7.65 -17.34 -26.37
C ALA A 235 -8.37 -18.69 -26.18
N MET A 236 -8.94 -18.94 -25.00
CA MET A 236 -9.65 -20.18 -24.66
C MET A 236 -11.12 -20.19 -25.11
N TYR A 237 -11.75 -19.01 -25.20
CA TYR A 237 -13.12 -18.83 -25.64
C TYR A 237 -13.17 -17.73 -26.71
N PRO A 238 -12.76 -18.03 -27.95
CA PRO A 238 -13.09 -17.15 -29.06
C PRO A 238 -14.62 -17.11 -29.21
N ALA A 239 -15.17 -15.91 -29.32
CA ALA A 239 -16.59 -15.70 -29.61
C ALA A 239 -16.97 -16.24 -30.99
#